data_AF-A0A0F9CBD1-F1
#
_entry.id   AF-A0A0F9CBD1-F1
#
_cell.length_a   1.000
_cell.length_b   1.000
_cell.length_c   1.000
_cell.angle_alpha   90.00
_cell.angle_beta   90.00
_cell.angle_gamma   90.00
#
_symmetry.space_group_name_H-M   'P 1'
#
loop_
_entity.id
_entity.type
_entity.pdbx_description
1 polymer ?
#
loop_
_entity_poly.entity_id
_entity_poly.type
_entity_poly.pdbx_seq_one_letter_code
_entity_poly.pdbx_strand_id
1 'polypeptide(L)'
;SIVFLATPLAANHVISLRGAYVASAGKHYVENLYRWCGSSAAAQASPWDAFADIETNLGAMTIGFRLIMIAKVFDVGTGLYSAGLRAEDTII
;
A
#
# COMPACT_ATOMS: atom_id res chain seq x y z
N SER A 1 -22.96 -14.03 -9.64
CA SER A 1 -21.76 -13.43 -9.04
C SER A 1 -22.19 -12.24 -8.20
N ILE A 2 -21.52 -11.98 -7.07
CA ILE A 2 -21.76 -10.76 -6.29
C ILE A 2 -20.87 -9.68 -6.90
N VAL A 3 -21.47 -8.64 -7.47
CA VAL A 3 -20.73 -7.48 -7.99
C VAL A 3 -20.53 -6.52 -6.83
N PHE A 4 -19.30 -6.42 -6.33
CA PHE A 4 -18.95 -5.41 -5.35
C PHE A 4 -18.89 -4.05 -6.06
N LEU A 5 -19.77 -3.13 -5.67
CA LEU A 5 -19.71 -1.76 -6.14
C LEU A 5 -18.50 -1.06 -5.50
N ALA A 6 -17.82 -0.22 -6.28
CA ALA A 6 -16.74 0.62 -5.77
C ALA A 6 -17.26 1.42 -4.58
N THR A 7 -16.63 1.26 -3.41
CA THR A 7 -16.92 2.08 -2.24
C THR A 7 -15.90 3.22 -2.24
N PRO A 8 -16.29 4.45 -2.63
CA PRO A 8 -15.35 5.56 -2.70
C PRO A 8 -14.98 6.02 -1.29
N LEU A 9 -13.75 6.50 -1.16
CA LEU A 9 -13.32 7.24 0.02
C LEU A 9 -14.03 8.60 0.11
N ALA A 10 -14.04 9.20 1.30
CA ALA A 10 -14.56 10.55 1.45
C ALA A 10 -13.69 11.57 0.68
N ALA A 11 -14.27 12.73 0.36
CA ALA A 11 -13.64 13.78 -0.47
C ALA A 11 -12.26 14.26 0.02
N ASN A 12 -11.96 14.14 1.32
CA ASN A 12 -10.70 14.56 1.91
C ASN A 12 -9.79 13.39 2.31
N HIS A 13 -10.13 12.17 1.89
CA HIS A 13 -9.41 10.96 2.28
C HIS A 13 -8.63 10.40 1.10
N VAL A 14 -7.38 10.06 1.35
CA VAL A 14 -6.49 9.37 0.41
C VAL A 14 -5.95 8.10 1.05
N ILE A 15 -5.63 7.11 0.24
CA ILE A 15 -4.90 5.92 0.70
C ILE A 15 -3.41 6.26 0.64
N SER A 16 -2.71 6.18 1.77
CA SER A 16 -1.26 6.24 1.82
C SER A 16 -0.70 4.83 1.90
N LEU A 17 0.20 4.52 0.97
CA LEU A 17 0.83 3.22 0.85
C LEU A 17 2.30 3.32 1.25
N ARG A 18 2.72 2.45 2.17
CA ARG A 18 4.12 2.24 2.50
C ARG A 18 4.47 0.78 2.30
N GLY A 19 5.67 0.51 1.84
CA GLY A 19 6.08 -0.81 1.44
C GLY A 19 7.55 -1.07 1.68
N ALA A 20 7.89 -2.33 1.86
CA ALA A 20 9.25 -2.81 1.95
C ALA A 20 9.39 -4.03 1.05
N TYR A 21 10.48 -4.05 0.29
CA TYR A 21 10.81 -5.14 -0.61
C TYR A 21 12.08 -5.81 -0.10
N VAL A 22 11.98 -7.09 0.25
CA VAL A 22 13.05 -7.81 0.98
C VAL A 22 13.41 -9.13 0.31
N ALA A 23 14.72 -9.35 0.15
CA ALA A 23 15.30 -10.56 -0.46
C ALA A 23 15.34 -11.79 0.47
N SER A 24 14.83 -11.69 1.71
CA SER A 24 14.91 -12.77 2.69
C SER A 24 13.60 -12.92 3.45
N ALA A 25 13.09 -14.15 3.52
CA ALA A 25 11.91 -14.51 4.29
C ALA A 25 12.10 -14.40 5.82
N GLY A 26 13.34 -14.31 6.32
CA GLY A 26 13.66 -14.33 7.76
C GLY A 26 13.77 -12.95 8.44
N LYS A 27 13.50 -11.84 7.73
CA LYS A 27 13.56 -10.51 8.35
C LYS A 27 12.30 -10.25 9.18
N HIS A 28 12.43 -10.35 10.51
CA HIS A 28 11.33 -10.09 11.45
C HIS A 28 11.11 -8.59 11.76
N TYR A 29 12.13 -7.74 11.58
CA TYR A 29 12.05 -6.28 11.79
C TYR A 29 12.03 -5.53 10.45
N VAL A 30 10.89 -5.57 9.76
CA VAL A 30 10.70 -4.93 8.45
C VAL A 30 10.19 -3.49 8.57
N GLU A 31 9.77 -3.06 9.76
CA GLU A 31 9.19 -1.73 9.96
C GLU A 31 10.18 -0.60 9.63
N ASN A 32 11.47 -0.81 9.89
CA ASN A 32 12.53 0.12 9.53
C ASN A 32 12.82 0.17 8.02
N LEU A 33 12.32 -0.79 7.25
CA LEU A 33 12.52 -0.89 5.81
C LEU A 33 11.35 -0.32 5.01
N TYR A 34 10.27 0.10 5.68
CA TYR A 34 9.15 0.73 4.99
C TYR A 34 9.58 2.05 4.37
N ARG A 35 9.38 2.15 3.06
CA ARG A 35 9.45 3.38 2.30
C ARG A 35 8.06 3.79 1.88
N TRP A 36 7.86 5.08 1.69
CA TRP A 36 6.63 5.56 1.09
C TRP A 36 6.61 5.13 -0.39
N CYS A 37 5.50 4.52 -0.81
CA CYS A 37 5.32 4.06 -2.19
C CYS A 37 4.44 5.03 -2.98
N GLY A 38 3.44 5.63 -2.34
CA GLY A 38 2.55 6.54 -3.04
C GLY A 38 1.31 6.87 -2.23
N SER A 39 0.45 7.67 -2.85
CA SER A 39 -0.88 7.97 -2.34
C SER A 39 -1.91 8.00 -3.46
N SER A 40 -3.10 7.51 -3.20
CA SER A 40 -4.21 7.60 -4.14
C SER A 40 -4.68 9.04 -4.35
N ALA A 41 -5.51 9.25 -5.36
CA ALA A 41 -6.31 10.47 -5.46
C ALA A 41 -7.29 10.58 -4.27
N ALA A 42 -7.76 11.80 -4.00
CA ALA A 42 -8.82 12.02 -3.03
C ALA A 42 -10.14 11.42 -3.52
N ALA A 43 -10.95 10.87 -2.61
CA ALA A 43 -12.15 10.09 -2.96
C ALA A 43 -11.88 8.95 -3.96
N GLN A 44 -10.71 8.31 -3.86
CA GLN A 44 -10.34 7.18 -4.72
C GLN A 44 -11.45 6.12 -4.75
N ALA A 45 -11.84 5.72 -5.95
CA ALA A 45 -12.70 4.56 -6.14
C ALA A 45 -11.92 3.27 -5.87
N SER A 46 -12.52 2.36 -5.11
CA SER A 46 -11.98 1.02 -4.89
C SER A 46 -12.30 0.09 -6.07
N PRO A 47 -11.36 -0.74 -6.55
CA PRO A 47 -9.98 -0.88 -6.08
C PRO A 47 -9.03 0.19 -6.66
N TRP A 48 -8.03 0.58 -5.87
CA TRP A 48 -6.90 1.37 -6.34
C TRP A 48 -5.78 0.45 -6.84
N ASP A 49 -5.36 0.62 -8.09
CA ASP A 49 -4.16 -0.03 -8.62
C ASP A 49 -2.94 0.84 -8.32
N ALA A 50 -2.14 0.41 -7.35
CA ALA A 50 -0.92 1.09 -6.90
C ALA A 50 0.36 0.44 -7.46
N PHE A 51 0.26 -0.45 -8.45
CA PHE A 51 1.41 -1.23 -8.91
C PHE A 51 2.56 -0.35 -9.42
N ALA A 52 2.23 0.66 -10.24
CA ALA A 52 3.21 1.60 -10.78
C ALA A 52 3.95 2.39 -9.68
N ASP A 53 3.24 2.79 -8.63
CA ASP A 53 3.80 3.51 -7.48
C ASP A 53 4.79 2.64 -6.69
N ILE A 54 4.46 1.36 -6.53
CA ILE A 54 5.31 0.38 -5.86
C ILE A 54 6.59 0.15 -6.65
N GLU A 55 6.50 -0.13 -7.96
CA GLU A 55 7.68 -0.37 -8.79
C GLU A 55 8.59 0.86 -8.90
N THR A 56 8.00 2.06 -8.98
CA THR A 56 8.76 3.31 -9.05
C THR A 56 9.60 3.54 -7.79
N ASN A 57 9.06 3.21 -6.61
CA ASN A 57 9.69 3.55 -5.33
C ASN A 57 10.48 2.40 -4.69
N LEU A 58 10.09 1.15 -4.94
CA LEU A 58 10.77 -0.04 -4.41
C LEU A 58 11.66 -0.75 -5.46
N GLY A 59 11.51 -0.40 -6.73
CA GLY A 59 12.22 -1.02 -7.85
C GLY A 59 11.46 -2.22 -8.43
N ALA A 60 12.04 -2.78 -9.50
CA ALA A 60 11.46 -3.91 -10.22
C ALA A 60 11.38 -5.17 -9.33
N MET A 61 10.22 -5.81 -9.34
CA MET A 61 9.97 -7.00 -8.53
C MET A 61 10.62 -8.23 -9.16
N THR A 62 11.53 -8.85 -8.40
CA THR A 62 12.15 -10.15 -8.65
C THR A 62 11.37 -11.28 -7.96
N ILE A 63 11.16 -12.37 -8.70
CA ILE A 63 10.52 -13.61 -8.21
C ILE A 63 11.30 -14.18 -7.02
N GLY A 64 10.57 -14.68 -6.01
CA GLY A 64 11.12 -15.28 -4.80
C GLY A 64 11.45 -14.29 -3.67
N PHE A 65 11.34 -12.98 -3.92
CA PHE A 65 11.48 -11.96 -2.88
C PHE A 65 10.11 -11.66 -2.27
N ARG A 66 10.13 -11.10 -1.06
CA ARG A 66 8.92 -10.79 -0.30
C ARG A 66 8.57 -9.31 -0.38
N LEU A 67 7.32 -9.03 -0.68
CA LEU A 67 6.74 -7.68 -0.64
C LEU A 67 5.86 -7.57 0.61
N ILE A 68 6.10 -6.54 1.42
CA ILE A 68 5.36 -6.26 2.64
C ILE A 68 4.82 -4.85 2.53
N MET A 69 3.51 -4.69 2.64
CA MET A 69 2.81 -3.44 2.42
C MET A 69 1.92 -3.09 3.61
N ILE A 70 1.82 -1.79 3.89
CA ILE A 70 0.85 -1.23 4.82
C ILE A 70 0.10 -0.10 4.14
N ALA A 71 -1.23 -0.21 4.10
CA ALA A 71 -2.12 0.80 3.60
C ALA A 71 -2.83 1.49 4.77
N LYS A 72 -2.88 2.82 4.74
CA LYS A 72 -3.58 3.64 5.74
C LYS A 72 -4.46 4.64 5.01
N VAL A 73 -5.61 4.97 5.57
CA VAL A 73 -6.38 6.14 5.12
C VAL A 73 -5.78 7.37 5.80
N PHE A 74 -5.45 8.38 5.00
CA PHE A 74 -4.97 9.68 5.43
C PHE A 74 -6.04 10.73 5.16
N ASP A 75 -6.40 11.48 6.19
CA ASP A 75 -7.30 12.63 6.07
C ASP A 75 -6.47 13.90 5.83
N VAL A 76 -6.62 14.47 4.63
CA VAL A 76 -5.85 15.64 4.19
C VAL A 76 -6.30 16.91 4.94
N GLY A 77 -7.52 16.94 5.47
CA GLY A 77 -8.04 18.08 6.23
C GLY A 77 -7.58 18.10 7.69
N THR A 78 -7.49 16.93 8.33
CA THR A 78 -7.12 16.81 9.75
C THR A 78 -5.68 16.36 9.99
N GLY A 79 -5.01 15.80 8.98
CA GLY A 79 -3.66 15.25 9.08
C GLY A 79 -3.59 13.90 9.81
N LEU A 80 -4.74 13.25 10.05
CA LEU A 80 -4.83 12.01 10.80
C LEU A 80 -4.69 10.77 9.89
N TYR A 81 -4.10 9.72 10.46
CA TYR A 81 -4.05 8.39 9.82
C TYR A 81 -5.00 7.42 10.52
N SER A 82 -5.66 6.57 9.73
CA SER A 82 -6.35 5.40 10.26
C SER A 82 -5.36 4.34 10.78
N ALA A 83 -5.90 3.34 11.47
CA ALA A 83 -5.20 2.08 11.65
C ALA A 83 -4.78 1.52 10.29
N GLY A 84 -3.57 0.96 10.21
CA GLY A 84 -3.03 0.43 8.97
C GLY A 84 -3.42 -1.02 8.75
N LEU A 85 -3.82 -1.34 7.54
CA LEU A 85 -3.98 -2.71 7.08
C LEU A 85 -2.66 -3.17 6.49
N ARG A 86 -2.12 -4.26 7.03
CA ARG A 86 -0.87 -4.87 6.58
C ARG A 86 -1.17 -6.11 5.75
N ALA A 87 -0.47 -6.23 4.63
CA ALA A 87 -0.45 -7.42 3.79
C ALA A 87 1.01 -7.77 3.45
N GLU A 88 1.30 -9.06 3.31
CA GLU A 88 2.62 -9.53 2.93
C GLU A 88 2.51 -10.80 2.10
N ASP A 89 3.29 -10.88 1.03
CA ASP A 89 3.38 -12.08 0.21
C ASP A 89 4.71 -12.19 -0.54
N THR A 90 4.98 -13.37 -1.09
CA THR A 90 6.15 -13.65 -1.94
C THR A 90 5.77 -13.44 -3.40
N ILE A 91 6.64 -12.78 -4.16
CA ILE A 91 6.46 -12.61 -5.60
C ILE A 91 6.66 -13.97 -6.27
N ILE A 92 5.63 -14.43 -6.98
CA ILE A 92 5.61 -15.67 -7.77
C ILE A 92 5.79 -15.40 -9.26
#